data_AF-A0A523W5C1-F1
#
_entry.id   AF-A0A523W5C1-F1
#
_cell.length_a   1.000
_cell.length_b   1.000
_cell.length_c   1.000
_cell.angle_alpha   90.00
_cell.angle_beta   90.00
_cell.angle_gamma   90.00
#
_symmetry.space_group_name_H-M   'P 1'
#
loop_
_entity.id
_entity.type
_entity.pdbx_description
1 polymer ?
#
loop_
_entity_poly.entity_id
_entity_poly.type
_entity_poly.pdbx_seq_one_letter_code
_entity_poly.pdbx_strand_id
1 'polypeptide(L)'
;MRFKKAKLLGFVIFLFFLACENHIIERCASDYFPLAQGNWWRYVSNDDTLMVEVEPRDTILHVECFPVSFGGNIEYLAKSSESIVEYVKIVYNFSGQDYTIIEDFIMRIETPLVDGNTWEDSLIDSLNVSGAWIKAKYYVNGRITGFAYADDYEGDVYTIELETIETLMSPDTMIIDTSHVTEDYAPNTGLVRFHNEAGEYNLIEYDIQ
;
A
#
# COMPACT_ATOMS: atom_id res chain seq x y z
N MET A 1 56.87 -18.79 -7.29
CA MET A 1 55.80 -19.03 -6.29
C MET A 1 54.80 -17.87 -6.14
N ARG A 2 54.59 -17.01 -7.17
CA ARG A 2 53.64 -15.86 -7.11
C ARG A 2 52.27 -16.15 -7.73
N PHE A 3 52.17 -17.10 -8.66
CA PHE A 3 50.93 -17.42 -9.38
C PHE A 3 49.86 -18.18 -8.56
N LYS A 4 50.23 -18.89 -7.48
CA LYS A 4 49.27 -19.62 -6.64
C LYS A 4 48.45 -18.71 -5.71
N LYS A 5 49.01 -17.56 -5.29
CA LYS A 5 48.34 -16.61 -4.39
C LYS A 5 47.23 -15.81 -5.09
N ALA A 6 47.41 -15.48 -6.36
CA ALA A 6 46.41 -14.75 -7.15
C ALA A 6 45.14 -15.58 -7.42
N LYS A 7 45.29 -16.89 -7.69
CA LYS A 7 44.15 -17.80 -7.86
C LYS A 7 43.35 -18.01 -6.56
N LEU A 8 44.04 -18.06 -5.42
CA LEU A 8 43.40 -18.16 -4.11
C LEU A 8 42.62 -16.88 -3.77
N LEU A 9 43.18 -15.71 -4.05
CA LEU A 9 42.50 -14.44 -3.82
C LEU A 9 41.24 -14.29 -4.69
N GLY A 10 41.31 -14.68 -5.97
CA GLY A 10 40.14 -14.68 -6.85
C GLY A 10 39.05 -15.67 -6.40
N PHE A 11 39.44 -16.85 -5.90
CA PHE A 11 38.49 -17.83 -5.36
C PHE A 11 37.82 -17.36 -4.06
N VAL A 12 38.57 -16.68 -3.18
CA VAL A 12 38.03 -16.09 -1.95
C VAL A 12 37.06 -14.94 -2.27
N ILE A 13 37.41 -14.06 -3.22
CA ILE A 13 36.50 -12.99 -3.68
C ILE A 13 35.22 -13.58 -4.29
N PHE A 14 35.33 -14.64 -5.10
CA PHE A 14 34.18 -15.33 -5.68
C PHE A 14 33.30 -16.01 -4.61
N LEU A 15 33.90 -16.60 -3.57
CA LEU A 15 33.16 -17.14 -2.43
C LEU A 15 32.46 -16.05 -1.60
N PHE A 16 33.04 -14.85 -1.49
CA PHE A 16 32.38 -13.71 -0.84
C PHE A 16 31.13 -13.24 -1.59
N PHE A 17 31.09 -13.36 -2.92
CA PHE A 17 29.88 -13.07 -3.70
C PHE A 17 28.82 -14.16 -3.61
N LEU A 18 29.19 -15.40 -3.25
CA LEU A 18 28.25 -16.52 -3.05
C LEU A 18 27.70 -16.61 -1.62
N ALA A 19 28.33 -15.93 -0.65
CA ALA A 19 27.94 -15.95 0.76
C ALA A 19 26.98 -14.81 1.16
N CYS A 20 26.66 -13.90 0.24
CA CYS A 20 25.49 -13.04 0.38
C CYS A 20 24.32 -13.81 -0.22
N GLU A 21 23.43 -14.33 0.63
CA GLU A 21 22.07 -14.72 0.23
C GLU A 21 21.41 -13.48 -0.38
N ASN A 22 21.56 -13.36 -1.69
CA ASN A 22 21.14 -12.19 -2.43
C ASN A 22 19.82 -12.52 -3.11
N HIS A 23 18.73 -12.37 -2.37
CA HIS A 23 17.36 -12.57 -2.83
C HIS A 23 16.87 -11.45 -3.76
N ILE A 24 17.75 -10.59 -4.31
CA ILE A 24 17.37 -9.48 -5.22
C ILE A 24 16.52 -9.96 -6.40
N ILE A 25 16.85 -11.12 -7.00
CA ILE A 25 16.08 -11.63 -8.15
C ILE A 25 14.66 -12.03 -7.74
N GLU A 26 14.51 -12.66 -6.57
CA GLU A 26 13.24 -13.08 -6.01
C GLU A 26 12.38 -11.86 -5.61
N ARG A 27 13.00 -10.84 -4.99
CA ARG A 27 12.34 -9.57 -4.66
C ARG A 27 11.72 -8.87 -5.87
N CYS A 28 12.39 -8.89 -7.01
CA CYS A 28 11.91 -8.23 -8.23
C CYS A 28 10.86 -9.05 -9.00
N ALA A 29 10.76 -10.36 -8.74
CA ALA A 29 9.88 -11.26 -9.48
C ALA A 29 8.58 -11.58 -8.73
N SER A 30 8.59 -11.50 -7.40
CA SER A 30 7.44 -11.84 -6.56
C SER A 30 6.34 -10.78 -6.58
N ASP A 31 5.10 -11.24 -6.44
CA ASP A 31 3.94 -10.35 -6.37
C ASP A 31 3.58 -10.01 -4.92
N TYR A 32 3.93 -8.81 -4.46
CA TYR A 32 3.56 -8.30 -3.13
C TYR A 32 2.12 -7.78 -3.05
N PHE A 33 1.41 -7.68 -4.17
CA PHE A 33 0.06 -7.16 -4.25
C PHE A 33 -0.80 -8.06 -5.16
N PRO A 34 -1.10 -9.30 -4.74
CA PRO A 34 -1.86 -10.24 -5.55
C PRO A 34 -3.35 -9.86 -5.55
N LEU A 35 -3.70 -8.84 -6.32
CA LEU A 35 -5.05 -8.27 -6.43
C LEU A 35 -5.94 -9.00 -7.46
N ALA A 36 -5.79 -10.32 -7.62
CA ALA A 36 -6.66 -11.07 -8.52
C ALA A 36 -8.04 -11.28 -7.87
N GLN A 37 -9.11 -11.18 -8.66
CA GLN A 37 -10.48 -11.42 -8.19
C GLN A 37 -10.58 -12.79 -7.50
N GLY A 38 -11.26 -12.83 -6.35
CA GLY A 38 -11.49 -14.03 -5.56
C GLY A 38 -10.35 -14.37 -4.61
N ASN A 39 -9.24 -13.62 -4.64
CA ASN A 39 -8.23 -13.68 -3.58
C ASN A 39 -8.80 -13.11 -2.29
N TRP A 40 -8.47 -13.72 -1.16
CA TRP A 40 -8.94 -13.26 0.14
C TRP A 40 -7.95 -13.56 1.27
N TRP A 41 -8.12 -12.80 2.34
CA TRP A 41 -7.35 -12.88 3.58
C TRP A 41 -8.28 -12.77 4.78
N ARG A 42 -7.99 -13.56 5.81
CA ARG A 42 -8.62 -13.44 7.12
C ARG A 42 -7.59 -13.04 8.15
N TYR A 43 -7.84 -11.93 8.84
CA TYR A 43 -7.01 -11.40 9.90
C TYR A 43 -7.68 -11.56 11.25
N VAL A 44 -6.87 -11.57 12.31
CA VAL A 44 -7.33 -11.55 13.70
C VAL A 44 -6.73 -10.35 14.44
N SER A 45 -7.55 -9.70 15.27
CA SER A 45 -7.14 -8.67 16.22
C SER A 45 -7.83 -8.93 17.55
N ASN A 46 -7.08 -9.35 18.57
CA ASN A 46 -7.60 -9.75 19.89
C ASN A 46 -8.77 -10.76 19.80
N ASP A 47 -10.01 -10.26 19.81
CA ASP A 47 -11.25 -11.04 19.80
C ASP A 47 -12.10 -10.87 18.52
N ASP A 48 -11.61 -10.12 17.53
CA ASP A 48 -12.31 -9.85 16.27
C ASP A 48 -11.56 -10.42 15.06
N THR A 49 -12.31 -10.72 13.99
CA THR A 49 -11.76 -11.19 12.72
C THR A 49 -12.19 -10.27 11.59
N LEU A 50 -11.22 -9.85 10.78
CA LEU A 50 -11.49 -9.08 9.56
C LEU A 50 -11.33 -9.99 8.34
N MET A 51 -12.33 -10.00 7.47
CA MET A 51 -12.22 -10.60 6.15
C MET A 51 -11.89 -9.50 5.13
N VAL A 52 -10.91 -9.78 4.28
CA VAL A 52 -10.52 -8.94 3.13
C VAL A 52 -10.64 -9.77 1.87
N GLU A 53 -11.36 -9.28 0.87
CA GLU A 53 -11.58 -10.00 -0.40
C GLU A 53 -11.41 -9.05 -1.59
N VAL A 54 -10.83 -9.55 -2.68
CA VAL A 54 -10.79 -8.86 -3.96
C VAL A 54 -12.05 -9.19 -4.76
N GLU A 55 -12.88 -8.19 -4.98
CA GLU A 55 -14.13 -8.30 -5.72
C GLU A 55 -13.89 -8.31 -7.26
N PRO A 56 -14.93 -8.58 -8.08
CA PRO A 56 -14.81 -8.44 -9.53
C PRO A 56 -14.33 -7.05 -9.95
N ARG A 57 -13.45 -7.00 -10.95
CA ARG A 57 -12.87 -5.75 -11.44
C ARG A 57 -13.94 -4.73 -11.83
N ASP A 58 -13.64 -3.46 -11.57
CA ASP A 58 -14.49 -2.33 -11.96
C ASP A 58 -13.69 -1.32 -12.79
N THR A 59 -14.37 -0.30 -13.32
CA THR A 59 -13.75 0.81 -14.06
C THR A 59 -14.24 2.14 -13.53
N ILE A 60 -13.34 2.87 -12.87
CA ILE A 60 -13.60 4.21 -12.34
C ILE A 60 -12.73 5.20 -13.10
N LEU A 61 -13.29 6.31 -13.58
CA LEU A 61 -12.57 7.33 -14.34
C LEU A 61 -11.75 6.77 -15.53
N HIS A 62 -12.26 5.72 -16.18
CA HIS A 62 -11.60 4.98 -17.26
C HIS A 62 -10.32 4.20 -16.85
N VAL A 63 -10.10 4.00 -15.56
CA VAL A 63 -9.04 3.16 -14.99
C VAL A 63 -9.65 1.83 -14.53
N GLU A 64 -9.11 0.72 -15.02
CA GLU A 64 -9.46 -0.61 -14.50
C GLU A 64 -8.90 -0.75 -13.08
N CYS A 65 -9.74 -1.11 -12.13
CA CYS A 65 -9.40 -1.20 -10.72
C CYS A 65 -9.91 -2.49 -10.09
N PHE A 66 -9.30 -2.83 -8.96
CA PHE A 66 -9.57 -3.97 -8.10
C PHE A 66 -10.28 -3.43 -6.85
N PRO A 67 -11.60 -3.63 -6.71
CA PRO A 67 -12.26 -3.33 -5.45
C PRO A 67 -11.82 -4.34 -4.40
N VAL A 68 -11.37 -3.85 -3.25
CA VAL A 68 -10.89 -4.63 -2.11
C VAL A 68 -11.78 -4.33 -0.91
N SER A 69 -12.52 -5.34 -0.45
CA SER A 69 -13.51 -5.20 0.62
C SER A 69 -12.90 -5.49 1.97
N PHE A 70 -12.63 -4.46 2.77
CA PHE A 70 -12.18 -4.57 4.15
C PHE A 70 -13.37 -4.61 5.10
N GLY A 71 -13.84 -5.82 5.43
CA GLY A 71 -15.00 -5.99 6.32
C GLY A 71 -16.28 -5.34 5.77
N GLY A 72 -16.41 -5.25 4.45
CA GLY A 72 -17.53 -4.59 3.76
C GLY A 72 -17.29 -3.13 3.37
N ASN A 73 -16.19 -2.51 3.80
CA ASN A 73 -15.77 -1.20 3.31
C ASN A 73 -14.87 -1.40 2.09
N ILE A 74 -15.29 -0.88 0.94
CA ILE A 74 -14.60 -1.12 -0.33
C ILE A 74 -13.59 0.00 -0.61
N GLU A 75 -12.32 -0.37 -0.75
CA GLU A 75 -11.28 0.46 -1.32
C GLU A 75 -11.07 0.08 -2.79
N TYR A 76 -10.85 1.03 -3.69
CA TYR A 76 -10.60 0.74 -5.10
C TYR A 76 -9.14 0.99 -5.42
N LEU A 77 -8.40 -0.09 -5.70
CA LEU A 77 -6.98 -0.04 -5.98
C LEU A 77 -6.72 -0.29 -7.46
N ALA A 78 -5.74 0.39 -8.04
CA ALA A 78 -5.19 0.00 -9.34
C ALA A 78 -3.69 -0.23 -9.24
N LYS A 79 -3.19 -1.17 -10.02
CA LYS A 79 -1.81 -1.65 -9.96
C LYS A 79 -1.10 -1.40 -11.28
N SER A 80 0.07 -0.78 -11.19
CA SER A 80 1.03 -0.66 -12.29
C SER A 80 2.37 -1.30 -11.91
N SER A 81 3.38 -1.16 -12.76
CA SER A 81 4.76 -1.56 -12.40
C SER A 81 5.47 -0.57 -11.47
N GLU A 82 4.92 0.63 -11.31
CA GLU A 82 5.54 1.74 -10.56
C GLU A 82 4.77 2.07 -9.28
N SER A 83 3.51 1.67 -9.17
CA SER A 83 2.70 1.99 -7.98
C SER A 83 1.45 1.13 -7.83
N ILE A 84 0.99 1.06 -6.58
CA ILE A 84 -0.41 0.86 -6.22
C ILE A 84 -1.03 2.24 -6.03
N VAL A 85 -2.06 2.54 -6.81
CA VAL A 85 -2.86 3.77 -6.66
C VAL A 85 -4.20 3.43 -6.04
N GLU A 86 -4.75 4.38 -5.30
CA GLU A 86 -6.04 4.30 -4.62
C GLU A 86 -6.98 5.36 -5.17
N TYR A 87 -8.24 5.00 -5.39
CA TYR A 87 -9.28 5.97 -5.74
C TYR A 87 -9.75 6.71 -4.50
N VAL A 88 -9.74 8.04 -4.56
CA VAL A 88 -10.17 8.92 -3.48
C VAL A 88 -11.35 9.76 -3.94
N LYS A 89 -12.38 9.81 -3.11
CA LYS A 89 -13.57 10.65 -3.31
C LYS A 89 -13.91 11.44 -2.05
N ILE A 90 -13.75 12.76 -2.12
CA ILE A 90 -14.13 13.66 -1.02
C ILE A 90 -15.41 14.39 -1.39
N VAL A 91 -16.42 14.25 -0.53
CA VAL A 91 -17.75 14.83 -0.73
C VAL A 91 -18.05 15.84 0.37
N TYR A 92 -18.55 17.00 -0.03
CA TYR A 92 -19.11 17.99 0.89
C TYR A 92 -20.64 17.92 0.86
N ASN A 93 -21.27 17.64 2.01
CA ASN A 93 -22.71 17.71 2.14
C ASN A 93 -23.16 19.13 2.50
N PHE A 94 -24.03 19.71 1.68
CA PHE A 94 -24.65 21.00 1.96
C PHE A 94 -26.16 20.93 1.75
N SER A 95 -26.91 21.20 2.83
CA SER A 95 -28.38 21.18 2.82
C SER A 95 -28.98 19.85 2.35
N GLY A 96 -28.33 18.72 2.66
CA GLY A 96 -28.77 17.38 2.27
C GLY A 96 -28.42 16.99 0.83
N GLN A 97 -27.66 17.81 0.11
CA GLN A 97 -27.12 17.48 -1.20
C GLN A 97 -25.61 17.28 -1.10
N ASP A 98 -25.14 16.22 -1.77
CA ASP A 98 -23.72 15.88 -1.87
C ASP A 98 -23.08 16.58 -3.06
N TYR A 99 -21.92 17.19 -2.79
CA TYR A 99 -21.07 17.85 -3.78
C TYR A 99 -19.69 17.19 -3.76
N THR A 100 -19.35 16.46 -4.81
CA THR A 100 -18.01 15.89 -4.99
C THR A 100 -17.00 17.02 -5.20
N ILE A 101 -16.01 17.12 -4.33
CA ILE A 101 -14.93 18.12 -4.41
C ILE A 101 -13.69 17.50 -5.05
N ILE A 102 -13.29 16.29 -4.62
CA ILE A 102 -12.21 15.50 -5.22
C ILE A 102 -12.77 14.16 -5.65
N GLU A 103 -12.35 13.70 -6.83
CA GLU A 103 -12.63 12.38 -7.39
C GLU A 103 -11.52 12.03 -8.37
N ASP A 104 -10.50 11.32 -7.89
CA ASP A 104 -9.32 10.92 -8.70
C ASP A 104 -8.57 9.74 -8.06
N PHE A 105 -7.56 9.22 -8.76
CA PHE A 105 -6.60 8.26 -8.22
C PHE A 105 -5.34 8.96 -7.70
N ILE A 106 -4.82 8.47 -6.57
CA ILE A 106 -3.58 8.94 -5.95
C ILE A 106 -2.62 7.77 -5.70
N MET A 107 -1.32 8.00 -5.75
CA MET A 107 -0.34 6.99 -5.36
C MET A 107 -0.44 6.66 -3.88
N ARG A 108 -0.79 5.41 -3.56
CA ARG A 108 -0.85 4.87 -2.21
C ARG A 108 0.50 4.27 -1.82
N ILE A 109 1.04 3.38 -2.67
CA ILE A 109 2.33 2.71 -2.47
C ILE A 109 3.18 2.80 -3.73
N GLU A 110 4.41 3.30 -3.61
CA GLU A 110 5.40 3.25 -4.68
C GLU A 110 6.02 1.85 -4.79
N THR A 111 6.21 1.37 -6.02
CA THR A 111 6.83 0.08 -6.32
C THR A 111 7.95 0.24 -7.36
N PRO A 112 8.96 -0.64 -7.39
CA PRO A 112 9.18 -1.80 -6.52
C PRO A 112 9.49 -1.44 -5.07
N LEU A 113 9.24 -2.37 -4.15
CA LEU A 113 9.53 -2.16 -2.73
C LEU A 113 11.05 -2.13 -2.50
N VAL A 114 11.56 -0.99 -2.04
CA VAL A 114 12.98 -0.75 -1.75
C VAL A 114 13.11 -0.18 -0.35
N ASP A 115 13.97 -0.79 0.47
CA ASP A 115 14.23 -0.34 1.84
C ASP A 115 14.65 1.13 1.89
N GLY A 116 14.05 1.89 2.81
CA GLY A 116 14.31 3.30 3.02
C GLY A 116 13.67 4.24 1.98
N ASN A 117 12.94 3.71 0.99
CA ASN A 117 12.25 4.53 0.01
C ASN A 117 11.11 5.34 0.66
N THR A 118 10.90 6.55 0.16
CA THR A 118 9.87 7.49 0.64
C THR A 118 9.20 8.18 -0.53
N TRP A 119 7.88 8.35 -0.47
CA TRP A 119 7.12 9.08 -1.47
C TRP A 119 6.06 9.98 -0.81
N GLU A 120 5.61 10.96 -1.57
CA GLU A 120 4.49 11.83 -1.24
C GLU A 120 3.64 12.02 -2.50
N ASP A 121 2.32 12.13 -2.32
CA ASP A 121 1.39 12.50 -3.38
C ASP A 121 0.24 13.33 -2.79
N SER A 122 -0.46 14.09 -3.63
CA SER A 122 -1.60 14.91 -3.17
C SER A 122 -2.63 15.20 -4.24
N LEU A 123 -3.89 15.23 -3.82
CA LEU A 123 -5.02 15.76 -4.59
C LEU A 123 -5.53 17.03 -3.93
N ILE A 124 -5.73 18.09 -4.72
CA ILE A 124 -6.21 19.38 -4.23
C ILE A 124 -7.20 19.95 -5.24
N ASP A 125 -8.43 20.18 -4.81
CA ASP A 125 -9.44 20.81 -5.65
C ASP A 125 -10.41 21.69 -4.83
N SER A 126 -11.25 22.44 -5.53
CA SER A 126 -12.24 23.32 -4.93
C SER A 126 -13.47 23.49 -5.81
N LEU A 127 -14.63 23.61 -5.16
CA LEU A 127 -15.90 23.82 -5.81
C LEU A 127 -16.63 25.02 -5.19
N ASN A 128 -17.30 25.82 -6.02
CA ASN A 128 -18.20 26.86 -5.53
C ASN A 128 -19.59 26.25 -5.24
N VAL A 129 -19.97 26.23 -3.97
CA VAL A 129 -21.26 25.73 -3.49
C VAL A 129 -22.01 26.90 -2.86
N SER A 130 -23.12 27.31 -3.48
CA SER A 130 -23.99 28.40 -3.00
C SER A 130 -23.25 29.72 -2.71
N GLY A 131 -22.25 30.06 -3.54
CA GLY A 131 -21.46 31.29 -3.41
C GLY A 131 -20.24 31.18 -2.48
N ALA A 132 -20.06 30.05 -1.81
CA ALA A 132 -18.89 29.76 -0.98
C ALA A 132 -17.92 28.82 -1.71
N TRP A 133 -16.61 29.08 -1.60
CA TRP A 133 -15.59 28.15 -2.09
C TRP A 133 -15.31 27.10 -1.02
N ILE A 134 -15.58 25.85 -1.36
CA ILE A 134 -15.21 24.69 -0.56
C ILE A 134 -13.95 24.10 -1.16
N LYS A 135 -12.93 23.88 -0.36
CA LYS A 135 -11.64 23.34 -0.79
C LYS A 135 -11.41 22.01 -0.09
N ALA A 136 -10.98 21.01 -0.84
CA ALA A 136 -10.55 19.74 -0.29
C ALA A 136 -9.07 19.51 -0.60
N LYS A 137 -8.39 18.80 0.29
CA LYS A 137 -7.04 18.29 0.06
C LYS A 137 -6.97 16.86 0.60
N TYR A 138 -6.25 16.03 -0.12
CA TYR A 138 -5.88 14.69 0.32
C TYR A 138 -4.38 14.55 0.10
N TYR A 139 -3.64 14.20 1.16
CA TYR A 139 -2.21 13.96 1.10
C TYR A 139 -1.93 12.53 1.54
N VAL A 140 -0.97 11.88 0.87
CA VAL A 140 -0.42 10.59 1.28
C VAL A 140 1.08 10.75 1.38
N ASN A 141 1.63 10.38 2.53
CA ASN A 141 3.07 10.22 2.75
C ASN A 141 3.33 8.74 3.04
N GLY A 142 4.27 8.15 2.32
CA GLY A 142 4.60 6.74 2.52
C GLY A 142 6.10 6.52 2.66
N ARG A 143 6.46 5.51 3.43
CA ARG A 143 7.85 5.09 3.63
C ARG A 143 7.97 3.59 3.82
N ILE A 144 8.92 2.98 3.13
CA ILE A 144 9.38 1.63 3.44
C ILE A 144 10.43 1.74 4.55
N THR A 145 10.13 1.14 5.72
CA THR A 145 10.96 1.27 6.91
C THR A 145 11.93 0.12 7.11
N GLY A 146 11.70 -1.00 6.44
CA GLY A 146 12.57 -2.17 6.50
C GLY A 146 12.01 -3.36 5.72
N PHE A 147 12.81 -4.42 5.69
CA PHE A 147 12.35 -5.76 5.36
C PHE A 147 13.01 -6.80 6.26
N ALA A 148 12.35 -7.93 6.45
CA ALA A 148 12.90 -9.09 7.11
C ALA A 148 12.47 -10.37 6.40
N TYR A 149 13.41 -11.30 6.21
CA TYR A 149 13.08 -12.62 5.69
C TYR A 149 12.21 -13.38 6.70
N ALA A 150 11.11 -13.96 6.23
CA ALA A 150 10.19 -14.76 7.03
C ALA A 150 9.99 -16.14 6.39
N ASP A 151 10.32 -17.19 7.14
CA ASP A 151 10.24 -18.58 6.67
C ASP A 151 8.80 -18.96 6.25
N ASP A 152 7.79 -18.46 6.97
CA ASP A 152 6.37 -18.76 6.71
C ASP A 152 5.88 -18.28 5.33
N TYR A 153 6.58 -17.30 4.75
CA TYR A 153 6.27 -16.72 3.44
C TYR A 153 7.36 -16.99 2.39
N GLU A 154 8.40 -17.75 2.76
CA GLU A 154 9.56 -18.05 1.93
C GLU A 154 10.14 -16.80 1.24
N GLY A 155 10.22 -15.67 1.96
CA GLY A 155 10.68 -14.43 1.35
C GLY A 155 10.75 -13.22 2.27
N ASP A 156 11.20 -12.10 1.70
CA ASP A 156 11.35 -10.83 2.42
C ASP A 156 9.99 -10.17 2.62
N VAL A 157 9.61 -9.91 3.88
CA VAL A 157 8.42 -9.14 4.23
C VAL A 157 8.81 -7.68 4.40
N TYR A 158 8.18 -6.78 3.64
CA TYR A 158 8.43 -5.34 3.69
C TYR A 158 7.46 -4.65 4.62
N THR A 159 7.96 -3.77 5.49
CA THR A 159 7.15 -2.90 6.34
C THR A 159 7.02 -1.52 5.70
N ILE A 160 5.78 -1.06 5.58
CA ILE A 160 5.39 0.22 4.99
C ILE A 160 4.64 1.03 6.04
N GLU A 161 5.09 2.27 6.28
CA GLU A 161 4.34 3.25 7.06
C GLU A 161 3.65 4.22 6.09
N LEU A 162 2.36 4.43 6.28
CA LEU A 162 1.54 5.37 5.54
C LEU A 162 0.90 6.37 6.50
N GLU A 163 0.96 7.64 6.13
CA GLU A 163 0.21 8.73 6.74
C GLU A 163 -0.69 9.33 5.67
N THR A 164 -1.99 9.41 5.95
CA THR A 164 -2.94 10.12 5.09
C THR A 164 -3.53 11.31 5.83
N ILE A 165 -3.64 12.44 5.14
CA ILE A 165 -4.21 13.68 5.69
C ILE A 165 -5.31 14.15 4.76
N GLU A 166 -6.55 14.05 5.23
CA GLU A 166 -7.70 14.64 4.56
C GLU A 166 -8.01 16.01 5.17
N THR A 167 -8.27 17.00 4.34
CA THR A 167 -8.69 18.32 4.78
C THR A 167 -9.88 18.80 3.96
N LEU A 168 -10.93 19.23 4.64
CA LEU A 168 -12.09 19.89 4.04
C LEU A 168 -12.28 21.28 4.66
N MET A 169 -12.18 22.32 3.83
CA MET A 169 -12.25 23.72 4.22
C MET A 169 -13.48 24.38 3.59
N SER A 170 -14.33 24.96 4.44
CA SER A 170 -15.37 25.91 4.08
C SER A 170 -15.02 27.30 4.65
N PRO A 171 -15.77 28.37 4.32
CA PRO A 171 -15.54 29.69 4.92
C PRO A 171 -15.61 29.72 6.45
N ASP A 172 -16.43 28.85 7.03
CA ASP A 172 -16.74 28.86 8.46
C ASP A 172 -16.03 27.76 9.25
N THR A 173 -15.59 26.69 8.58
CA THR A 173 -15.07 25.48 9.22
C THR A 173 -13.90 24.87 8.45
N MET A 174 -12.96 24.28 9.18
CA MET A 174 -11.94 23.39 8.65
C MET A 174 -12.01 22.07 9.40
N ILE A 175 -12.16 20.97 8.66
CA ILE A 175 -12.06 19.60 9.16
C ILE A 175 -10.72 19.06 8.67
N ILE A 176 -9.96 18.45 9.57
CA ILE A 176 -8.72 17.74 9.25
C ILE A 176 -8.85 16.37 9.89
N ASP A 177 -8.65 15.35 9.08
CA ASP A 177 -8.53 13.97 9.53
C ASP A 177 -7.13 13.46 9.17
N THR A 178 -6.51 12.72 10.08
CA THR A 178 -5.16 12.19 9.90
C THR A 178 -5.14 10.75 10.34
N SER A 179 -4.81 9.85 9.42
CA SER A 179 -4.72 8.42 9.66
C SER A 179 -3.28 7.97 9.51
N HIS A 180 -2.87 7.05 10.37
CA HIS A 180 -1.60 6.36 10.28
C HIS A 180 -1.86 4.86 10.20
N VAL A 181 -1.26 4.20 9.21
CA VAL A 181 -1.28 2.74 9.10
C VAL A 181 0.14 2.23 8.87
N THR A 182 0.49 1.13 9.53
CA THR A 182 1.69 0.35 9.24
C THR A 182 1.26 -0.97 8.63
N GLU A 183 1.83 -1.35 7.50
CA GLU A 183 1.44 -2.51 6.71
C GLU A 183 2.66 -3.37 6.38
N ASP A 184 2.54 -4.67 6.55
CA ASP A 184 3.58 -5.62 6.17
C ASP A 184 3.13 -6.46 4.98
N TYR A 185 3.96 -6.49 3.94
CA TYR A 185 3.67 -7.20 2.70
C TYR A 185 4.66 -8.33 2.45
N ALA A 186 4.13 -9.54 2.23
CA ALA A 186 4.90 -10.72 1.90
C ALA A 186 4.72 -11.13 0.42
N PRO A 187 5.76 -11.72 -0.19
CA PRO A 187 5.72 -12.10 -1.60
C PRO A 187 4.69 -13.20 -1.85
N ASN A 188 3.88 -13.04 -2.90
CA ASN A 188 2.82 -13.95 -3.35
C ASN A 188 1.71 -14.19 -2.31
N THR A 189 1.76 -13.51 -1.17
CA THR A 189 0.71 -13.52 -0.15
C THR A 189 0.01 -12.18 -0.07
N GLY A 190 0.72 -11.05 -0.20
CA GLY A 190 0.12 -9.74 -0.03
C GLY A 190 0.26 -9.22 1.40
N LEU A 191 -0.76 -8.53 1.89
CA LEU A 191 -0.79 -7.95 3.23
C LEU A 191 -0.84 -9.08 4.29
N VAL A 192 0.15 -9.14 5.18
CA VAL A 192 0.26 -10.19 6.22
C VAL A 192 0.04 -9.66 7.63
N ARG A 193 0.24 -8.37 7.83
CA ARG A 193 -0.04 -7.67 9.08
C ARG A 193 -0.34 -6.22 8.77
N PHE A 194 -1.25 -5.62 9.53
CA PHE A 194 -1.38 -4.17 9.55
C PHE A 194 -1.74 -3.66 10.94
N HIS A 195 -1.32 -2.44 11.24
CA HIS A 195 -1.63 -1.73 12.46
C HIS A 195 -2.21 -0.36 12.14
N ASN A 196 -3.41 -0.10 12.66
CA ASN A 196 -4.12 1.18 12.52
C ASN A 196 -4.73 1.60 13.87
N GLU A 197 -5.56 2.65 13.86
CA GLU A 197 -6.22 3.14 15.07
C GLU A 197 -7.12 2.10 15.78
N ALA A 198 -7.64 1.12 15.05
CA ALA A 198 -8.49 0.06 15.60
C ALA A 198 -7.67 -1.05 16.29
N GLY A 199 -6.41 -1.23 15.92
CA GLY A 199 -5.52 -2.20 16.56
C GLY A 199 -4.54 -2.84 15.58
N GLU A 200 -3.97 -3.97 15.99
CA GLU A 200 -3.05 -4.78 15.18
C GLU A 200 -3.78 -6.02 14.66
N TYR A 201 -3.76 -6.20 13.35
CA TYR A 201 -4.40 -7.30 12.65
C TYR A 201 -3.33 -8.20 12.04
N ASN A 202 -3.34 -9.47 12.42
CA ASN A 202 -2.38 -10.47 11.95
C ASN A 202 -3.08 -11.50 11.06
N LEU A 203 -2.46 -11.84 9.92
CA LEU A 203 -3.00 -12.82 9.00
C LEU A 203 -3.05 -14.21 9.64
N ILE A 204 -4.20 -14.88 9.51
CA ILE A 204 -4.40 -16.25 10.01
C ILE A 204 -4.79 -17.25 8.93
N GLU A 205 -5.33 -16.78 7.80
CA GLU A 205 -5.71 -17.63 6.67
C GLU A 205 -5.79 -16.78 5.40
N TYR A 206 -5.45 -17.36 4.25
CA TYR A 206 -5.58 -16.72 2.94
C TYR A 206 -5.76 -17.76 1.84
N ASP A 207 -6.27 -17.32 0.69
CA ASP A 207 -6.31 -18.09 -0.56
C ASP A 207 -6.00 -17.14 -1.72
N ILE A 208 -4.95 -17.46 -2.48
CA ILE A 208 -4.46 -16.68 -3.62
C ILE A 208 -4.48 -17.60 -4.84
N GLN A 209 -5.19 -17.18 -5.89
CA GLN A 209 -5.39 -17.94 -7.14
C GLN A 209 -4.35 -17.62 -8.21
#